data_AF-A0A7H8Z6K5-F1
#
_entry.id   AF-A0A7H8Z6K5-F1
#
_cell.length_a   1.000
_cell.length_b   1.000
_cell.length_c   1.000
_cell.angle_alpha   90.00
_cell.angle_beta   90.00
_cell.angle_gamma   90.00
#
_symmetry.space_group_name_H-M   'P 1'
#
loop_
_entity.id
_entity.type
_entity.pdbx_description
1 polymer ?
#
loop_
_entity_poly.entity_id
_entity_poly.type
_entity_poly.pdbx_seq_one_letter_code
_entity_poly.pdbx_strand_id
1 'polypeptide(L)' 'MTTTDRLRLLDDHVFLVDDAPPAEPSISFSRLKGPKQVTDLHLVDLAARHNAVLATMDGRMVQALTSEDRRHIELIPL' A
#
# COMPACT_ATOMS: atom_id res chain seq x y z
N MET A 1 -16.03 0.20 -20.00
CA MET A 1 -15.67 -0.38 -18.70
C MET A 1 -14.15 -0.52 -18.65
N THR A 2 -13.50 0.18 -17.74
CA THR A 2 -12.04 0.20 -17.60
C THR A 2 -11.55 -1.04 -16.83
N THR A 3 -10.25 -1.31 -16.85
CA THR A 3 -9.66 -2.35 -15.99
C THR A 3 -9.92 -2.07 -14.51
N THR A 4 -9.91 -0.80 -14.10
CA THR A 4 -10.20 -0.38 -12.73
C THR A 4 -11.65 -0.65 -12.32
N ASP A 5 -12.62 -0.51 -13.25
CA ASP A 5 -14.02 -0.85 -12.98
C ASP A 5 -14.20 -2.34 -12.71
N ARG A 6 -13.41 -3.20 -13.38
CA ARG A 6 -13.45 -4.66 -13.17
C ARG A 6 -12.88 -5.10 -11.84
N LEU A 7 -11.87 -4.40 -11.31
CA LEU A 7 -11.30 -4.72 -10.00
C LEU A 7 -12.33 -4.59 -8.88
N ARG A 8 -13.24 -3.61 -8.98
CA ARG A 8 -14.35 -3.46 -8.01
C ARG A 8 -15.39 -4.58 -8.04
N LEU A 9 -15.37 -5.42 -9.07
CA LEU A 9 -16.29 -6.56 -9.22
C LEU A 9 -15.70 -7.85 -8.65
N LEU A 10 -14.41 -7.83 -8.26
CA LEU A 10 -13.79 -8.95 -7.54
C LEU A 10 -14.17 -8.84 -6.07
N ASP A 11 -14.53 -9.98 -5.47
CA ASP A 11 -14.76 -10.05 -4.04
C ASP A 11 -13.48 -9.57 -3.29
N ASP A 12 -13.67 -8.90 -2.16
CA ASP A 12 -12.60 -8.33 -1.30
C ASP A 12 -11.81 -7.12 -1.85
N HIS A 13 -12.06 -6.66 -3.07
CA HIS A 13 -11.47 -5.42 -3.61
C HIS A 13 -12.35 -4.19 -3.35
N VAL A 14 -11.97 -3.39 -2.36
CA VAL A 14 -12.71 -2.19 -1.96
C VAL A 14 -12.00 -0.90 -2.38
N PHE A 15 -12.79 0.15 -2.60
CA PHE A 15 -12.24 1.50 -2.73
C PHE A 15 -11.92 2.06 -1.35
N LEU A 16 -10.67 2.50 -1.16
CA LEU A 16 -10.24 3.21 0.04
C LEU A 16 -10.17 4.72 -0.25
N VAL A 17 -10.86 5.51 0.58
CA VAL A 17 -10.74 6.98 0.56
C VAL A 17 -9.38 7.35 1.13
N ASP A 18 -8.68 8.32 0.53
CA ASP A 18 -7.42 8.82 1.07
C ASP A 18 -7.65 9.67 2.33
N ASP A 19 -7.46 9.06 3.49
CA ASP A 19 -7.58 9.64 4.82
C ASP A 19 -6.31 9.42 5.66
N ALA A 20 -5.18 9.16 5.01
CA ALA A 20 -3.89 8.89 5.63
C ALA A 20 -3.03 10.17 5.73
N PRO A 21 -3.03 10.92 6.85
CA PRO A 21 -2.16 12.09 7.02
C PRO A 21 -0.67 11.68 7.04
N PRO A 22 0.18 12.23 6.15
CA PRO A 22 1.61 11.86 6.11
C PRO A 22 2.39 12.19 7.39
N ALA A 23 1.88 13.12 8.20
CA ALA A 23 2.51 13.53 9.47
C ALA A 23 2.22 12.56 10.63
N GLU A 24 1.25 11.67 10.49
CA GLU A 24 0.82 10.73 11.54
C GLU A 24 0.72 9.30 10.96
N PRO A 25 1.82 8.73 10.42
CA PRO A 25 1.75 7.43 9.77
C PRO A 25 1.47 6.32 10.79
N SER A 26 0.66 5.34 10.38
CA SER A 26 0.40 4.08 11.09
C SER A 26 1.50 3.04 10.86
N ILE A 27 2.29 3.18 9.78
CA ILE A 27 3.48 2.36 9.50
C ILE A 27 4.78 3.14 9.73
N SER A 28 5.91 2.45 9.84
CA SER A 28 7.21 3.12 10.02
C SER A 28 7.79 3.63 8.70
N PHE A 29 8.04 4.94 8.63
CA PHE A 29 8.73 5.57 7.50
C PHE A 29 10.27 5.58 7.68
N SER A 30 10.79 4.87 8.69
CA SER A 30 12.23 4.85 9.04
C SER A 30 13.17 4.33 7.94
N ARG A 31 12.62 3.61 6.95
CA ARG A 31 13.34 3.04 5.81
C ARG A 31 13.14 3.81 4.51
N LEU A 32 12.49 4.96 4.55
CA LEU A 32 12.33 5.86 3.40
C LEU A 32 13.71 6.34 2.93
N LYS A 33 14.08 6.01 1.69
CA LYS A 33 15.39 6.35 1.10
C LYS A 33 15.35 7.57 0.20
N GLY A 34 14.17 8.03 -0.20
CA GLY A 34 14.05 9.24 -1.00
C GLY A 34 12.63 9.54 -1.48
N PRO A 35 12.44 10.70 -2.14
CA PRO A 35 11.12 11.23 -2.48
C PRO A 35 10.27 10.30 -3.36
N LYS A 36 10.91 9.47 -4.19
CA LYS A 36 10.23 8.53 -5.09
C LYS A 36 9.46 7.43 -4.35
N GLN A 37 9.75 7.19 -3.07
CA GLN A 37 9.09 6.17 -2.25
C GLN A 37 7.96 6.72 -1.38
N VAL A 38 7.73 8.04 -1.39
CA VAL A 38 6.72 8.66 -0.52
C VAL A 38 5.32 8.16 -0.87
N THR A 39 4.96 8.14 -2.15
CA THR A 39 3.66 7.62 -2.60
C THR A 39 3.53 6.13 -2.32
N ASP A 40 4.58 5.35 -2.52
CA ASP A 40 4.59 3.91 -2.25
C ASP A 40 4.29 3.63 -0.76
N LEU A 41 4.99 4.30 0.16
CA LEU A 41 4.74 4.16 1.59
C LEU A 41 3.38 4.73 2.02
N HIS A 42 2.91 5.80 1.38
CA HIS A 42 1.57 6.35 1.59
C HIS A 42 0.48 5.33 1.27
N LEU A 43 0.60 4.61 0.15
CA LEU A 43 -0.37 3.56 -0.21
C LEU A 43 -0.37 2.40 0.78
N VAL A 44 0.79 2.03 1.34
CA VAL A 44 0.88 1.00 2.38
C VAL A 44 0.29 1.52 3.70
N ASP A 45 0.52 2.79 4.06
CA ASP A 45 -0.06 3.41 5.26
C ASP A 45 -1.59 3.44 5.17
N LEU A 46 -2.12 3.82 3.99
CA LEU A 46 -3.55 3.82 3.73
C LEU A 46 -4.15 2.42 3.86
N ALA A 47 -3.49 1.39 3.30
CA ALA A 47 -3.94 0.01 3.49
C ALA A 47 -3.94 -0.39 4.97
N ALA A 48 -2.88 -0.06 5.71
CA ALA A 48 -2.76 -0.37 7.14
C ALA A 48 -3.90 0.25 7.97
N ARG A 49 -4.23 1.52 7.73
CA ARG A 49 -5.31 2.25 8.41
C ARG A 49 -6.69 1.61 8.24
N HIS A 50 -6.93 1.04 7.05
CA HIS A 50 -8.20 0.40 6.72
C HIS A 50 -8.21 -1.12 7.00
N ASN A 51 -7.21 -1.64 7.73
CA ASN A 51 -7.03 -3.08 7.96
C ASN A 51 -7.01 -3.90 6.65
N ALA A 52 -6.45 -3.32 5.60
CA ALA A 52 -6.34 -3.89 4.28
C ALA A 52 -4.89 -4.27 3.94
N VAL A 53 -4.72 -4.88 2.78
CA VAL A 53 -3.42 -5.19 2.17
C VAL A 53 -3.31 -4.52 0.80
N LEU A 54 -2.14 -3.92 0.51
CA LEU A 54 -1.84 -3.40 -0.80
C LEU A 54 -1.30 -4.52 -1.68
N ALA A 55 -2.09 -4.95 -2.67
CA ALA A 55 -1.63 -5.92 -3.66
C ALA A 55 -0.85 -5.19 -4.78
N THR A 56 0.39 -5.61 -5.06
CA THR A 56 1.28 -4.96 -6.06
C THR A 56 2.20 -5.96 -6.76
N MET A 57 2.66 -5.60 -7.96
CA MET A 57 3.70 -6.34 -8.69
C MET A 57 5.10 -5.76 -8.44
N ASP A 58 5.21 -4.59 -7.80
CA ASP A 58 6.51 -3.94 -7.54
C ASP A 58 7.18 -4.50 -6.28
N GLY A 59 8.02 -5.51 -6.48
CA GLY A 59 8.82 -6.13 -5.41
C GLY A 59 9.77 -5.17 -4.68
N ARG A 60 10.06 -3.98 -5.23
CA ARG A 60 10.94 -3.00 -4.58
C ARG A 60 10.27 -2.35 -3.37
N MET A 61 8.94 -2.28 -3.33
CA MET A 61 8.18 -1.70 -2.21
C MET A 61 8.49 -2.42 -0.89
N VAL A 62 8.67 -3.75 -0.92
CA VAL A 62 9.01 -4.58 0.25
C VAL A 62 10.33 -4.17 0.90
N GLN A 63 11.27 -3.59 0.12
CA GLN A 63 12.57 -3.14 0.63
C GLN A 63 12.47 -1.82 1.38
N ALA A 64 11.42 -1.03 1.13
CA ALA A 64 11.16 0.24 1.81
C ALA A 64 10.44 0.04 3.16
N LEU A 65 9.95 -1.17 3.46
CA LEU A 65 9.20 -1.48 4.67
C LEU A 65 10.06 -2.12 5.77
N THR A 66 9.66 -1.91 7.02
CA THR A 66 10.16 -2.70 8.16
C THR A 66 9.63 -4.14 8.07
N SER A 67 10.20 -5.06 8.85
CA SER A 67 9.70 -6.44 8.85
C SER A 67 8.25 -6.55 9.33
N GLU A 68 7.83 -5.68 10.25
CA GLU A 68 6.46 -5.66 10.76
C GLU A 68 5.47 -5.13 9.72
N ASP A 69 5.80 -4.02 9.06
CA ASP A 69 4.91 -3.35 8.11
C ASP A 69 4.68 -4.16 6.82
N ARG A 70 5.52 -5.16 6.55
CA ARG A 70 5.35 -6.08 5.40
C ARG A 70 4.05 -6.88 5.44
N ARG A 71 3.34 -6.92 6.56
CA ARG A 71 2.00 -7.54 6.63
C ARG A 71 0.94 -6.77 5.81
N HIS A 72 1.20 -5.52 5.46
CA HIS A 72 0.26 -4.64 4.74
C HIS A 72 0.48 -4.64 3.22
N ILE A 73 1.30 -5.54 2.69
CA ILE A 73 1.58 -5.66 1.26
C ILE A 73 1.52 -7.12 0.82
N GLU A 74 0.94 -7.36 -0.35
CA GLU A 74 0.92 -8.66 -1.02
C GLU A 74 1.58 -8.52 -2.40
N LEU A 75 2.55 -9.38 -2.70
CA LEU A 75 3.18 -9.41 -4.01
C LEU A 75 2.42 -10.34 -4.95
N ILE A 76 1.87 -9.79 -6.02
CA ILE A 76 1.24 -10.55 -7.10
C ILE A 76 2.34 -11.00 -8.08
N PRO A 77 2.48 -12.31 -8.37
CA PRO A 77 3.39 -12.82 -9.39
C PRO A 77 3.08 -12.25 -10.78
N LEU A 78 4.13 -12.06 -11.58
CA LEU A 78 4.04 -11.73 -13.01
C LEU A 78 3.92 -12.99 -13.86
#